data_AF-A0A1C1YYT6-F1
#
_entry.id   AF-A0A1C1YYT6-F1
#
_cell.length_a   1.000
_cell.length_b   1.000
_cell.length_c   1.000
_cell.angle_alpha   90.00
_cell.angle_beta   90.00
_cell.angle_gamma   90.00
#
_symmetry.space_group_name_H-M   'P 1'
#
loop_
_entity.id
_entity.type
_entity.pdbx_description
1 polymer ?
#
loop_
_entity_poly.entity_id
_entity_poly.type
_entity_poly.pdbx_seq_one_letter_code
_entity_poly.pdbx_strand_id
1 'polypeptide(L)'
;MIVCQCNLLSTAEIEAAVERLLAEDPWRLIVPSTVYHAMGRRGRCCGCFPDVVALIAEVTARMQPSRAAAGGRAPAADRAGLTAPRPLPKSGVDTRSRRARQV
;
A
#
# COMPACT_ATOMS: atom_id res chain seq x y z
N MET A 1 -11.87 -4.19 -9.70
CA MET A 1 -11.57 -5.38 -8.88
C MET A 1 -11.56 -5.00 -7.40
N ILE A 2 -11.99 -5.87 -6.48
CA ILE A 2 -11.89 -5.60 -5.04
C ILE A 2 -10.48 -5.97 -4.57
N VAL A 3 -9.78 -5.03 -3.94
CA VAL A 3 -8.41 -5.20 -3.42
C VAL A 3 -8.43 -5.44 -1.92
N CYS A 4 -9.27 -4.72 -1.17
CA CYS A 4 -9.37 -4.87 0.29
C CYS A 4 -10.68 -5.54 0.68
N GLN A 5 -10.63 -6.79 1.13
CA GLN A 5 -11.81 -7.52 1.63
C GLN A 5 -12.40 -6.92 2.92
N CYS A 6 -11.57 -6.37 3.82
CA CYS A 6 -12.06 -5.88 5.13
C CYS A 6 -12.76 -4.52 5.06
N ASN A 7 -12.39 -3.69 4.10
CA ASN A 7 -12.96 -2.36 3.91
C ASN A 7 -13.77 -2.27 2.61
N LEU A 8 -13.90 -3.38 1.87
CA LEU A 8 -14.57 -3.50 0.57
C LEU A 8 -14.10 -2.43 -0.43
N LEU A 9 -12.78 -2.20 -0.49
CA LEU A 9 -12.19 -1.20 -1.38
C LEU A 9 -11.86 -1.81 -2.73
N SER A 10 -12.25 -1.11 -3.77
CA SER A 10 -11.93 -1.40 -5.15
C SER A 10 -10.59 -0.79 -5.59
N THR A 11 -10.04 -1.30 -6.69
CA THR A 11 -8.86 -0.75 -7.35
C THR A 11 -9.05 0.73 -7.68
N ALA A 12 -10.18 1.09 -8.30
CA ALA A 12 -10.46 2.46 -8.74
C ALA A 12 -10.49 3.45 -7.56
N GLU A 13 -11.04 3.06 -6.41
CA GLU A 13 -11.06 3.93 -5.21
C GLU A 13 -9.64 4.17 -4.67
N ILE A 14 -8.79 3.15 -4.70
CA ILE A 14 -7.40 3.25 -4.25
C ILE A 14 -6.59 4.09 -5.23
N GLU A 15 -6.75 3.87 -6.54
CA GLU A 15 -6.10 4.68 -7.59
C GLU A 15 -6.49 6.14 -7.46
N ALA A 16 -7.79 6.44 -7.37
CA ALA A 16 -8.28 7.81 -7.22
C ALA A 16 -7.74 8.48 -5.94
N ALA A 17 -7.60 7.72 -4.84
CA ALA A 17 -6.99 8.26 -3.62
C ALA A 17 -5.50 8.57 -3.80
N VAL A 18 -4.75 7.72 -4.50
CA VAL A 18 -3.33 7.95 -4.82
C VAL A 18 -3.17 9.13 -5.77
N GLU A 19 -4.00 9.24 -6.80
CA GLU A 19 -4.00 10.36 -7.75
C GLU A 19 -4.26 11.70 -7.05
N ARG A 20 -5.23 11.75 -6.12
CA ARG A 20 -5.46 12.95 -5.30
C ARG A 20 -4.24 13.31 -4.46
N LEU A 21 -3.62 12.32 -3.81
CA LEU A 21 -2.43 12.56 -2.99
C LEU A 21 -1.24 13.06 -3.83
N LEU A 22 -1.05 12.52 -5.03
CA LEU A 22 0.00 12.96 -5.96
C LEU A 22 -0.30 14.35 -6.57
N ALA A 23 -1.58 14.67 -6.78
CA ALA A 23 -1.99 16.00 -7.25
C ALA A 23 -1.77 17.08 -6.18
N GLU A 24 -1.94 16.73 -4.90
CA GLU A 24 -1.64 17.63 -3.77
C GLU A 24 -0.12 17.84 -3.57
N ASP A 25 0.66 16.76 -3.60
CA ASP A 25 2.13 16.82 -3.49
C ASP A 25 2.80 15.65 -4.25
N PRO A 26 3.37 15.90 -5.45
CA PRO A 26 3.99 14.87 -6.28
C PRO A 26 5.23 14.20 -5.68
N TRP A 27 5.91 14.85 -4.73
CA TRP A 27 7.17 14.38 -4.15
C TRP A 27 6.99 13.69 -2.81
N ARG A 28 5.76 13.63 -2.32
CA ARG A 28 5.43 13.00 -1.05
C ARG A 28 5.62 11.49 -1.11
N LEU A 29 6.18 10.93 -0.04
CA LEU A 29 6.21 9.49 0.16
C LEU A 29 4.78 8.97 0.44
N ILE A 30 4.22 8.24 -0.53
CA ILE A 30 2.91 7.59 -0.39
C ILE A 30 3.10 6.16 0.12
N VAL A 31 2.56 5.90 1.31
CA VAL A 31 2.48 4.55 1.90
C VAL A 31 1.01 4.12 2.03
N PRO A 32 0.70 2.80 2.08
CA PRO A 32 -0.68 2.33 2.22
C PRO A 32 -1.42 2.98 3.39
N SER A 33 -0.74 3.22 4.52
CA SER A 33 -1.35 3.91 5.66
C SER A 33 -1.88 5.30 5.28
N THR A 34 -1.12 6.11 4.53
CA THR A 34 -1.54 7.45 4.09
C THR A 34 -2.73 7.39 3.15
N VAL A 35 -2.75 6.43 2.22
CA VAL A 35 -3.87 6.23 1.28
C VAL A 35 -5.16 5.90 2.05
N TYR A 36 -5.08 4.98 3.01
CA TYR A 36 -6.24 4.61 3.83
C TYR A 36 -6.72 5.76 4.72
N HIS A 37 -5.79 6.52 5.30
CA HIS A 37 -6.12 7.72 6.07
C HIS A 37 -6.80 8.79 5.21
N ALA A 38 -6.35 9.00 3.97
CA ALA A 38 -6.97 9.93 3.02
C ALA A 38 -8.39 9.52 2.61
N MET A 39 -8.78 8.27 2.83
CA MET A 39 -10.15 7.75 2.63
C MET A 39 -10.95 7.64 3.94
N GLY A 40 -10.39 8.09 5.08
CA GLY A 40 -11.03 7.95 6.39
C GLY A 40 -11.17 6.51 6.88
N ARG A 41 -10.37 5.58 6.35
CA ARG A 41 -10.38 4.16 6.71
C ARG A 41 -9.13 3.79 7.50
N ARG A 42 -9.22 2.73 8.29
CA ARG A 42 -8.07 2.09 8.94
C ARG A 42 -7.84 0.70 8.35
N GLY A 43 -6.58 0.29 8.23
CA GLY A 43 -6.23 -1.09 7.87
C GLY A 43 -6.64 -2.04 9.00
N ARG A 44 -7.43 -3.08 8.68
CA ARG A 44 -7.92 -4.06 9.68
C ARG A 44 -7.04 -5.32 9.74
N CYS A 45 -6.75 -5.94 8.60
CA CYS A 45 -5.91 -7.15 8.51
C CYS A 45 -4.58 -6.93 7.79
N CYS A 46 -4.42 -5.79 7.10
CA CYS A 46 -3.24 -5.41 6.32
C CYS A 46 -2.78 -6.40 5.23
N GLY A 47 -3.55 -7.46 4.93
CA GLY A 47 -3.17 -8.47 3.93
C GLY A 47 -3.16 -7.98 2.48
N CYS A 48 -3.86 -6.89 2.18
CA CYS A 48 -3.91 -6.26 0.85
C CYS A 48 -2.82 -5.21 0.63
N PHE A 49 -1.96 -4.96 1.62
CA PHE A 49 -0.94 -3.91 1.51
C PHE A 49 0.07 -4.15 0.39
N PRO A 50 0.54 -5.39 0.11
CA PRO A 50 1.43 -5.64 -1.03
C PRO A 50 0.81 -5.22 -2.37
N ASP A 51 -0.48 -5.51 -2.57
CA ASP A 51 -1.20 -5.14 -3.80
C ASP A 51 -1.38 -3.62 -3.89
N VAL A 52 -1.67 -2.97 -2.75
CA VAL A 52 -1.77 -1.50 -2.67
C VAL A 52 -0.42 -0.85 -2.98
N VAL A 53 0.70 -1.40 -2.50
CA VAL A 53 2.04 -0.88 -2.82
C VAL A 53 2.34 -0.99 -4.31
N ALA A 54 1.99 -2.13 -4.94
CA ALA A 54 2.12 -2.29 -6.39
C ALA A 54 1.28 -1.25 -7.16
N LEU A 55 0.03 -1.03 -6.73
CA LEU A 55 -0.86 -0.01 -7.28
C LEU A 55 -0.28 1.41 -7.14
N ILE A 56 0.26 1.75 -5.96
CA ILE A 56 0.90 3.06 -5.74
C ILE A 56 2.05 3.24 -6.74
N ALA A 57 2.91 2.23 -6.90
CA ALA A 57 4.04 2.30 -7.82
C ALA A 57 3.59 2.46 -9.28
N GLU A 58 2.55 1.74 -9.70
CA GLU A 58 1.96 1.83 -11.03
C GLU A 58 1.36 3.22 -11.29
N VAL A 59 0.48 3.70 -10.42
CA VAL A 59 -0.16 5.03 -10.55
C VAL A 59 0.89 6.14 -10.58
N THR A 60 1.88 6.06 -9.70
CA THR A 60 2.98 7.05 -9.63
C THR A 60 3.78 7.06 -10.94
N ALA A 61 4.07 5.89 -11.51
CA ALA A 61 4.76 5.79 -12.80
C ALA A 61 3.93 6.37 -13.97
N ARG A 62 2.59 6.22 -13.93
CA ARG A 62 1.69 6.80 -14.95
C ARG A 62 1.65 8.33 -14.91
N MET A 63 1.75 8.94 -13.73
CA MET A 63 1.63 10.39 -13.56
C MET A 63 2.95 11.16 -13.73
N GLN A 64 4.11 10.51 -13.63
CA GLN A 64 5.40 11.19 -13.82
C GLN A 64 5.67 11.45 -15.31
N PRO A 65 5.85 12.72 -15.75
CA PRO A 65 6.31 13.00 -17.09
C PRO A 65 7.71 12.40 -17.29
N SER A 66 7.95 11.89 -18.50
CA SER A 66 9.17 11.18 -18.94
C SER A 66 10.41 11.59 -18.15
N ARG A 67 10.89 10.70 -17.27
CA ARG A 67 12.05 10.88 -16.37
C ARG A 67 13.40 11.06 -17.11
N ALA A 68 13.40 11.43 -18.39
CA ALA A 68 14.60 11.69 -19.17
C ALA A 68 15.34 12.97 -18.72
N ALA A 69 14.69 13.89 -18.01
CA ALA A 69 15.27 15.19 -17.66
C ALA A 69 15.67 15.37 -16.18
N ALA A 70 15.30 14.47 -15.26
CA ALA A 70 15.58 14.63 -13.83
C ALA A 70 16.46 13.49 -13.30
N GLY A 71 17.76 13.77 -13.22
CA GLY A 71 18.82 12.89 -12.71
C GLY A 71 18.70 12.54 -11.23
N GLY A 72 17.64 11.85 -10.84
CA GLY A 72 17.55 11.16 -9.55
C GLY A 72 18.15 9.77 -9.68
N ARG A 73 19.40 9.60 -9.21
CA ARG A 73 19.98 8.28 -8.97
C ARG A 73 19.06 7.56 -7.99
N ALA A 74 18.28 6.59 -8.48
CA ALA A 74 17.75 5.55 -7.60
C ALA A 74 18.96 4.97 -6.85
N PRO A 75 18.94 4.86 -5.51
CA PRO A 75 19.99 4.12 -4.85
C PRO A 75 19.99 2.74 -5.52
N ALA A 76 21.17 2.33 -5.98
CA ALA A 76 21.39 0.95 -6.36
C ALA A 76 21.07 0.13 -5.12
N ALA A 77 19.82 -0.33 -5.02
CA ALA A 77 19.46 -1.42 -4.14
C ALA A 77 20.23 -2.61 -4.72
N ASP A 78 21.44 -2.78 -4.20
CA ASP A 78 22.03 -4.07 -3.86
C ASP A 78 21.11 -5.22 -4.29
N ARG A 79 21.53 -5.95 -5.32
CA ARG A 79 20.81 -7.10 -5.86
C ARG A 79 20.91 -8.33 -4.94
N ALA A 80 21.22 -8.18 -3.66
CA ALA A 80 21.46 -9.27 -2.72
C ALA A 80 20.45 -9.32 -1.55
N GLY A 81 19.63 -8.29 -1.32
CA GLY A 81 18.80 -8.22 -0.10
C GLY A 81 17.26 -8.37 -0.24
N LEU A 82 16.68 -8.28 -1.43
CA LEU A 82 15.21 -8.33 -1.63
C LEU A 82 14.77 -9.63 -2.33
N THR A 83 15.28 -10.78 -1.90
CA THR A 83 14.74 -12.08 -2.30
C THR A 83 13.37 -12.28 -1.69
N ALA A 84 12.33 -11.94 -2.46
CA ALA A 84 10.90 -12.14 -2.21
C ALA A 84 10.38 -11.57 -0.88
N PRO A 85 9.16 -11.00 -0.82
CA PRO A 85 8.54 -10.77 0.47
C PRO A 85 8.45 -12.12 1.19
N ARG A 86 9.14 -12.27 2.35
CA ARG A 86 8.90 -13.41 3.25
C ARG A 86 7.38 -13.49 3.42
N PRO A 87 6.75 -14.64 3.11
CA PRO A 87 5.31 -14.74 3.18
C PRO A 87 4.89 -14.37 4.61
N LEU A 88 4.10 -13.30 4.76
CA LEU A 88 3.45 -13.03 6.03
C LEU A 88 2.62 -14.28 6.37
N PRO A 89 2.79 -14.86 7.58
CA PRO A 89 2.05 -16.06 7.96
C PRO A 89 0.54 -15.76 7.87
N LYS A 90 -0.18 -16.53 7.05
CA LYS A 90 -1.62 -16.34 6.80
C LYS A 90 -2.53 -16.75 7.97
N SER A 91 -1.96 -17.16 9.11
CA SER A 91 -2.69 -17.69 10.27
C SER A 91 -2.19 -17.09 11.57
N GLY A 92 -3.07 -16.44 12.32
CA GLY A 92 -2.73 -16.03 13.69
C GLY A 92 -3.66 -15.07 14.41
N VAL A 93 -4.84 -14.71 13.89
CA VAL A 93 -5.92 -14.15 14.73
C VAL A 93 -6.81 -15.30 15.17
N ASP A 94 -6.32 -16.10 16.11
CA ASP A 94 -7.11 -17.12 16.78
C ASP A 94 -8.16 -16.41 17.65
N THR A 95 -9.39 -16.30 17.13
CA THR A 95 -10.52 -15.64 17.80
C THR A 95 -10.96 -16.37 19.07
N ARG A 96 -10.41 -17.55 19.38
CA ARG A 96 -10.68 -18.29 20.63
C ARG A 96 -10.15 -17.61 21.89
N SER A 97 -9.09 -16.79 21.82
CA SER A 97 -8.49 -16.21 23.04
C SER A 97 -9.20 -14.97 23.61
N ARG A 98 -10.27 -14.44 22.98
CA ARG A 98 -11.04 -13.31 23.56
C ARG A 98 -12.05 -13.72 24.63
N ARG A 99 -12.43 -14.99 24.75
CA ARG A 99 -13.35 -15.46 25.80
C ARG A 99 -12.69 -15.64 27.17
N ALA A 100 -11.36 -15.54 27.29
CA ALA A 100 -10.64 -15.73 28.55
C ALA A 100 -10.29 -14.41 29.29
N ARG A 101 -10.80 -13.25 28.81
CA ARG A 101 -10.66 -11.94 29.49
C ARG A 101 -12.02 -11.35 29.91
N GLN A 102 -12.93 -12.23 30.30
CA GLN A 102 -14.12 -11.88 31.08
C GLN A 102 -14.11 -12.76 32.33
N VAL A 103 -13.22 -12.38 33.25
CA VAL A 103 -13.30 -12.68 34.68
C VAL A 103 -13.07 -11.38 35.40
#